data_AF-A0A8T0ERS2-F1
#
_entry.id   AF-A0A8T0ERS2-F1
#
_cell.length_a   1.000
_cell.length_b   1.000
_cell.length_c   1.000
_cell.angle_alpha   90.00
_cell.angle_beta   90.00
_cell.angle_gamma   90.00
#
_symmetry.space_group_name_H-M   'P 1'
#
loop_
_entity.id
_entity.type
_entity.pdbx_description
1 polymer ?
#
loop_
_entity_poly.entity_id
_entity_poly.type
_entity_poly.pdbx_seq_one_letter_code
_entity_poly.pdbx_strand_id
1 'polypeptide(L)'
;MDVDSVTPTIVKRPLLSIQCDWDEALREKDGTAWISCKEYGKNSIHGKLTSVKSSENELHTIEASDRFKVENVTPVSLCLSHEDPNCRCEFFAPNKIFTNSSEKCCKFRSTGTVLRNLEGHIWDVYHCSFFPSGMVVLSAGADMQIKIWAADTGQAVTDAAVVDRGKNIVSVSKDGSARLWDCGSGSCLHVLSKENGNINCCAISPVDIDVGVPENPPNEKEVGTEGKLLLLGSESGFLKGVGLQSHQQIFKHQCESAVNCCCFISSTSVAFGTQDGKVWLFDLRAR
;
A
#
# COMPACT_ATOMS: atom_id res chain seq x y z
N MET A 1 -24.19 -3.19 33.61
CA MET A 1 -24.76 -2.58 32.40
C MET A 1 -23.89 -3.05 31.28
N ASP A 2 -24.37 -4.08 30.60
CA ASP A 2 -23.64 -4.82 29.59
C ASP A 2 -23.24 -3.90 28.44
N VAL A 3 -21.93 -3.88 28.15
CA VAL A 3 -21.39 -3.23 26.97
C VAL A 3 -21.73 -4.17 25.83
N ASP A 4 -22.69 -3.78 24.99
CA ASP A 4 -23.07 -4.50 23.78
C ASP A 4 -21.80 -4.80 22.97
N SER A 5 -21.38 -6.07 23.00
CA SER A 5 -20.32 -6.60 22.16
C SER A 5 -20.83 -6.61 20.74
N VAL A 6 -20.62 -5.51 20.02
CA VAL A 6 -20.85 -5.45 18.57
C VAL A 6 -19.84 -6.40 17.93
N THR A 7 -20.24 -7.65 17.72
CA THR A 7 -19.47 -8.61 16.92
C THR A 7 -19.34 -8.03 15.52
N PRO A 8 -18.12 -7.75 15.04
CA PRO A 8 -17.91 -7.19 13.70
C PRO A 8 -18.48 -8.16 12.67
N THR A 9 -19.40 -7.69 11.84
CA THR A 9 -19.98 -8.50 10.76
C THR A 9 -18.88 -8.80 9.74
N ILE A 10 -18.30 -10.00 9.80
CA ILE A 10 -17.29 -10.43 8.84
C ILE A 10 -17.98 -10.63 7.49
N VAL A 11 -17.93 -9.62 6.63
CA VAL A 11 -18.42 -9.71 5.25
C VAL A 11 -17.38 -10.45 4.42
N LYS A 12 -17.60 -11.75 4.20
CA LYS A 12 -16.75 -12.58 3.33
C LYS A 12 -17.06 -12.23 1.88
N ARG A 13 -16.16 -11.51 1.21
CA ARG A 13 -16.29 -11.19 -0.22
C ARG A 13 -15.49 -12.20 -1.06
N PRO A 14 -16.05 -12.69 -2.17
CA PRO A 14 -15.31 -13.52 -3.10
C PRO A 14 -14.24 -12.70 -3.83
N LEU A 15 -13.12 -13.36 -4.13
CA LEU A 15 -11.99 -12.77 -4.85
C LEU A 15 -12.05 -13.20 -6.32
N LEU A 16 -12.13 -12.22 -7.22
CA LEU A 16 -11.96 -12.42 -8.65
C LEU A 16 -10.48 -12.21 -9.01
N SER A 17 -9.93 -13.10 -9.83
CA SER A 17 -8.54 -12.99 -10.32
C SER A 17 -8.49 -13.36 -11.79
N ILE A 18 -7.78 -12.56 -12.57
CA ILE A 18 -7.59 -12.74 -14.01
C ILE A 18 -6.10 -12.90 -14.31
N GLN A 19 -5.79 -13.56 -15.43
CA GLN A 19 -4.45 -13.60 -16.01
C GLN A 19 -3.82 -12.20 -16.07
N CYS A 20 -2.53 -12.07 -15.69
CA CYS A 20 -1.88 -10.78 -15.50
C CYS A 20 -1.67 -9.97 -16.79
N ASP A 21 -1.51 -10.66 -17.92
CA ASP A 21 -1.31 -10.13 -19.27
C ASP A 21 -2.60 -10.21 -20.12
N TRP A 22 -3.77 -10.23 -19.46
CA TRP A 22 -5.07 -10.36 -20.13
C TRP A 22 -5.30 -9.30 -21.22
N ASP A 23 -4.74 -8.11 -21.06
CA ASP A 23 -4.90 -7.00 -22.00
C ASP A 23 -4.11 -7.23 -23.29
N GLU A 24 -2.94 -7.85 -23.23
CA GLU A 24 -2.19 -8.28 -24.41
C GLU A 24 -2.80 -9.55 -25.00
N ALA A 25 -3.11 -10.54 -24.16
CA ALA A 25 -3.69 -11.82 -24.58
C ALA A 25 -5.04 -11.67 -25.28
N LEU A 26 -5.92 -10.76 -24.84
CA LEU A 26 -7.24 -10.55 -25.45
C LEU A 26 -7.22 -9.54 -26.62
N ARG A 27 -6.08 -8.89 -26.90
CA ARG A 27 -5.89 -8.06 -28.11
C ARG A 27 -5.66 -8.91 -29.36
N GLU A 28 -5.09 -10.10 -29.20
CA GLU A 28 -4.87 -11.03 -30.31
C GLU A 28 -6.19 -11.64 -30.80
N LYS A 29 -6.24 -11.98 -32.09
CA LYS A 29 -7.40 -12.68 -32.67
C LYS A 29 -7.49 -14.08 -32.05
N ASP A 30 -8.67 -14.45 -31.54
CA ASP A 30 -8.91 -15.71 -30.84
C ASP A 30 -8.03 -15.88 -29.59
N GLY A 31 -7.49 -14.77 -29.07
CA GLY A 31 -6.68 -14.74 -27.88
C GLY A 31 -7.49 -15.07 -26.63
N THR A 32 -6.85 -15.72 -25.65
CA THR A 32 -7.56 -16.26 -24.48
C THR A 32 -6.85 -15.93 -23.19
N ALA A 33 -7.62 -15.62 -22.15
CA ALA A 33 -7.14 -15.36 -20.80
C ALA A 33 -7.91 -16.20 -19.79
N TRP A 34 -7.25 -16.72 -18.76
CA TRP A 34 -7.94 -17.39 -17.67
C TRP A 34 -8.53 -16.38 -16.67
N ILE A 35 -9.64 -16.76 -16.06
CA ILE A 35 -10.27 -16.06 -14.94
C ILE A 35 -10.61 -17.07 -13.85
N SER A 36 -10.61 -16.63 -12.60
CA SER A 36 -11.03 -17.44 -11.47
C SER A 36 -11.79 -16.62 -10.43
N CYS A 37 -12.65 -17.29 -9.69
CA CYS A 37 -13.36 -16.75 -8.54
C CYS A 37 -13.13 -17.66 -7.34
N LYS A 38 -12.66 -17.10 -6.22
CA LYS A 38 -12.45 -17.80 -4.96
C LYS A 38 -13.37 -17.24 -3.89
N GLU A 39 -14.26 -18.08 -3.38
CA GLU A 39 -15.00 -17.80 -2.15
C GLU A 39 -14.32 -18.49 -0.96
N TYR A 40 -14.32 -17.82 0.19
CA TYR A 40 -13.71 -18.35 1.41
C TYR A 40 -14.40 -19.67 1.82
N GLY A 41 -13.61 -20.75 1.95
CA GLY A 41 -14.10 -22.07 2.35
C GLY A 41 -14.73 -22.92 1.23
N LYS A 42 -14.80 -22.41 -0.02
CA LYS A 42 -15.25 -23.19 -1.18
C LYS A 42 -14.11 -23.44 -2.17
N ASN A 43 -14.30 -24.37 -3.10
CA ASN A 43 -13.36 -24.57 -4.20
C ASN A 43 -13.37 -23.38 -5.17
N SER A 44 -12.23 -23.13 -5.80
CA SER A 44 -12.10 -22.07 -6.81
C SER A 44 -12.91 -22.45 -8.05
N ILE A 45 -13.64 -21.48 -8.60
CA ILE A 45 -14.27 -21.59 -9.91
C ILE A 45 -13.27 -21.04 -10.92
N HIS A 46 -12.99 -21.78 -11.98
CA HIS A 46 -12.11 -21.36 -13.05
C HIS A 46 -12.93 -21.21 -14.33
N GLY A 47 -12.68 -20.14 -15.07
CA GLY A 47 -13.29 -19.87 -16.35
C GLY A 47 -12.26 -19.34 -17.33
N LYS A 48 -12.72 -19.11 -18.55
CA LYS A 48 -11.92 -18.66 -19.68
C LYS A 48 -12.61 -17.48 -20.36
N LEU A 49 -11.81 -16.46 -20.67
CA LEU A 49 -12.14 -15.33 -21.50
C LEU A 49 -11.57 -15.56 -22.90
N THR A 50 -12.36 -15.25 -23.93
CA THR A 50 -11.95 -15.42 -25.33
C THR A 50 -12.27 -14.15 -26.10
N SER A 51 -11.28 -13.63 -26.83
CA SER A 51 -11.45 -12.49 -27.74
C SER A 51 -12.10 -12.99 -29.03
N VAL A 52 -13.30 -12.48 -29.33
CA VAL A 52 -14.05 -12.82 -30.54
C VAL A 52 -14.07 -11.60 -31.44
N LYS A 53 -13.51 -11.74 -32.64
CA LYS A 53 -13.55 -10.71 -33.69
C LYS A 53 -14.56 -11.14 -34.75
N SER A 54 -15.73 -10.52 -34.73
CA SER A 54 -16.85 -10.89 -35.60
C SER A 54 -16.71 -10.37 -37.05
N SER A 55 -15.89 -9.32 -37.31
CA SER A 55 -15.51 -8.88 -38.66
C SER A 55 -14.32 -7.89 -38.66
N GLU A 56 -13.74 -7.54 -39.82
CA GLU A 56 -12.58 -6.62 -39.93
C GLU A 56 -12.85 -5.20 -39.41
N ASN A 57 -14.13 -4.78 -39.34
CA ASN A 57 -14.56 -3.43 -38.92
C ASN A 57 -15.35 -3.41 -37.60
N GLU A 58 -15.53 -4.54 -36.91
CA GLU A 58 -16.23 -4.59 -35.63
C GLU A 58 -15.28 -4.48 -34.43
N LEU A 59 -15.79 -3.90 -33.36
CA LEU A 59 -15.10 -3.76 -32.07
C LEU A 59 -14.78 -5.15 -31.50
N HIS A 60 -13.60 -5.30 -30.89
CA HIS A 60 -13.21 -6.53 -30.19
C HIS A 60 -14.22 -6.82 -29.06
N THR A 61 -14.92 -7.95 -29.16
CA THR A 61 -15.82 -8.42 -28.10
C THR A 61 -15.14 -9.54 -27.31
N ILE A 62 -15.42 -9.60 -26.02
CA ILE A 62 -14.85 -10.63 -25.13
C ILE A 62 -16.00 -11.48 -24.63
N GLU A 63 -15.89 -12.80 -24.83
CA GLU A 63 -16.82 -13.78 -24.29
C GLU A 63 -16.21 -14.47 -23.06
N ALA A 64 -17.05 -14.81 -22.09
CA ALA A 64 -16.65 -15.45 -20.85
C ALA A 64 -17.42 -16.77 -20.64
N SER A 65 -16.74 -17.78 -20.10
CA SER A 65 -17.29 -19.11 -19.81
C SER A 65 -17.67 -19.26 -18.33
N ASP A 66 -18.21 -20.43 -17.94
CA ASP A 66 -18.42 -20.83 -16.53
C ASP A 66 -19.24 -19.86 -15.67
N ARG A 67 -20.23 -19.17 -16.27
CA ARG A 67 -21.10 -18.16 -15.62
C ARG A 67 -20.37 -16.86 -15.23
N PHE A 68 -19.16 -16.64 -15.75
CA PHE A 68 -18.57 -15.30 -15.81
C PHE A 68 -19.29 -14.47 -16.89
N LYS A 69 -19.47 -13.18 -16.64
CA LYS A 69 -20.08 -12.23 -17.57
C LYS A 69 -19.15 -11.04 -17.79
N VAL A 70 -19.08 -10.59 -19.04
CA VAL A 70 -18.40 -9.35 -19.41
C VAL A 70 -19.43 -8.23 -19.41
N GLU A 71 -19.30 -7.29 -18.46
CA GLU A 71 -20.24 -6.17 -18.33
C GLU A 71 -19.80 -4.95 -19.13
N ASN A 72 -18.49 -4.67 -19.15
CA ASN A 72 -17.94 -3.53 -19.86
C ASN A 72 -16.50 -3.80 -20.32
N VAL A 73 -16.15 -3.30 -21.52
CA VAL A 73 -14.80 -3.41 -22.09
C VAL A 73 -14.40 -2.03 -22.60
N THR A 74 -13.27 -1.51 -22.11
CA THR A 74 -12.63 -0.29 -22.60
C THR A 74 -11.16 -0.58 -22.94
N PRO A 75 -10.44 0.33 -23.63
CA PRO A 75 -9.01 0.13 -23.92
C PRO A 75 -8.12 0.02 -22.67
N VAL A 76 -8.62 0.43 -21.50
CA VAL A 76 -7.87 0.51 -20.25
C VAL A 76 -8.52 -0.23 -19.09
N SER A 77 -9.75 -0.72 -19.25
CA SER A 77 -10.46 -1.46 -18.20
C SER A 77 -11.38 -2.56 -18.74
N LEU A 78 -11.55 -3.61 -17.94
CA LEU A 78 -12.42 -4.75 -18.20
C LEU A 78 -13.24 -5.04 -16.95
N CYS A 79 -14.56 -4.90 -17.04
CA CYS A 79 -15.48 -5.15 -15.94
C CYS A 79 -16.13 -6.52 -16.10
N LEU A 80 -15.95 -7.37 -15.09
CA LEU A 80 -16.41 -8.75 -15.07
C LEU A 80 -17.26 -9.03 -13.83
N SER A 81 -18.26 -9.88 -13.98
CA SER A 81 -19.04 -10.41 -12.87
C SER A 81 -19.19 -11.92 -12.94
N HIS A 82 -19.56 -12.53 -11.82
CA HIS A 82 -19.89 -13.95 -11.72
C HIS A 82 -21.24 -14.11 -11.02
N GLU A 83 -22.09 -15.02 -11.50
CA GLU A 83 -23.45 -15.18 -10.97
C GLU A 83 -23.50 -15.83 -9.57
N ASP A 84 -22.56 -16.73 -9.27
CA ASP A 84 -22.50 -17.46 -7.99
C ASP A 84 -21.05 -17.81 -7.57
N PRO A 85 -20.39 -17.00 -6.73
CA PRO A 85 -20.97 -15.97 -5.89
C PRO A 85 -21.24 -14.69 -6.67
N ASN A 86 -22.36 -14.01 -6.38
CA ASN A 86 -22.74 -12.74 -7.00
C ASN A 86 -21.69 -11.65 -6.71
N CYS A 87 -20.72 -11.52 -7.60
CA CYS A 87 -19.58 -10.63 -7.42
C CYS A 87 -19.18 -9.96 -8.72
N ARG A 88 -18.56 -8.80 -8.58
CA ARG A 88 -18.16 -7.93 -9.67
C ARG A 88 -16.81 -7.32 -9.38
N CYS A 89 -15.95 -7.23 -10.38
CA CYS A 89 -14.66 -6.58 -10.30
C CYS A 89 -14.36 -5.86 -11.61
N GLU A 90 -13.74 -4.69 -11.52
CA GLU A 90 -13.19 -3.97 -12.67
C GLU A 90 -11.67 -4.08 -12.64
N PHE A 91 -11.10 -4.63 -13.71
CA PHE A 91 -9.68 -4.78 -13.92
C PHE A 91 -9.17 -3.63 -14.79
N PHE A 92 -8.03 -3.06 -14.45
CA PHE A 92 -7.39 -2.02 -15.24
C PHE A 92 -6.15 -2.59 -15.93
N ALA A 93 -5.99 -2.29 -17.22
CA ALA A 93 -4.79 -2.65 -17.95
C ALA A 93 -3.61 -1.87 -17.38
N PRO A 94 -2.41 -2.48 -17.27
CA PRO A 94 -1.23 -1.76 -16.84
C PRO A 94 -0.92 -0.62 -17.82
N ASN A 95 -0.98 0.62 -17.35
CA ASN A 95 -0.52 1.76 -18.14
C ASN A 95 0.98 1.58 -18.42
N LYS A 96 1.38 1.51 -19.70
CA LYS A 96 2.79 1.66 -20.10
C LYS A 96 3.25 3.06 -19.70
N ILE A 97 3.79 3.21 -18.50
CA ILE A 97 4.54 4.40 -18.11
C ILE A 97 5.82 4.37 -18.96
N PHE A 98 5.91 5.27 -19.93
CA PHE A 98 7.12 5.48 -20.72
C PHE A 98 8.28 5.88 -19.80
N THR A 99 9.18 4.94 -19.50
CA THR A 99 10.52 5.28 -18.99
C THR A 99 11.33 5.82 -20.17
N ASN A 100 11.33 7.13 -20.36
CA ASN A 100 12.33 7.78 -21.20
C ASN A 100 13.70 7.66 -20.49
N SER A 101 14.55 6.78 -21.03
CA SER A 101 15.89 7.12 -21.55
C SER A 101 16.20 8.62 -21.47
N SER A 102 17.31 9.14 -20.95
CA SER A 102 18.69 8.64 -20.86
C SER A 102 19.49 9.65 -20.02
N GLU A 103 20.64 9.22 -19.51
CA GLU A 103 21.78 10.07 -19.11
C GLU A 103 21.57 11.09 -17.98
N LYS A 104 22.10 10.74 -16.80
CA LYS A 104 23.13 11.56 -16.14
C LYS A 104 23.94 10.69 -15.18
N CYS A 105 25.07 10.23 -15.72
CA CYS A 105 26.16 9.66 -14.96
C CYS A 105 26.71 10.73 -14.01
N CYS A 106 26.27 10.71 -12.75
CA CYS A 106 26.95 11.44 -11.69
C CYS A 106 28.11 10.57 -11.20
N LYS A 107 29.29 10.80 -11.79
CA LYS A 107 30.56 10.27 -11.31
C LYS A 107 30.83 10.81 -9.89
N PHE A 108 31.06 9.91 -8.94
CA PHE A 108 31.90 10.21 -7.78
C PHE A 108 32.92 9.10 -7.53
N ARG A 109 34.18 9.56 -7.43
CA ARG A 109 35.39 8.83 -7.12
C ARG A 109 35.68 9.03 -5.63
N SER A 110 35.65 7.96 -4.83
CA SER A 110 36.51 7.82 -3.65
C SER A 110 36.40 6.43 -3.04
N THR A 111 37.54 5.73 -3.00
CA THR A 111 37.96 4.63 -2.10
C THR A 111 36.93 3.54 -1.77
N GLY A 112 37.18 2.31 -2.24
CA GLY A 112 36.39 1.10 -1.96
C GLY A 112 36.45 0.62 -0.51
N THR A 113 36.18 1.50 0.44
CA THR A 113 35.93 1.19 1.86
C THR A 113 34.43 1.03 2.05
N VAL A 114 34.00 -0.08 2.66
CA VAL A 114 32.61 -0.29 3.06
C VAL A 114 32.22 0.83 4.04
N LEU A 115 31.28 1.68 3.66
CA LEU A 115 30.81 2.79 4.50
C LEU A 115 29.82 2.29 5.57
N ARG A 116 28.91 1.38 5.18
CA ARG A 116 27.86 0.83 6.04
C ARG A 116 27.41 -0.55 5.53
N ASN A 117 26.98 -1.40 6.46
CA ASN A 117 26.27 -2.65 6.17
C ASN A 117 24.76 -2.41 6.31
N LEU A 118 24.00 -2.69 5.26
CA LEU A 118 22.53 -2.64 5.26
C LEU A 118 21.99 -4.04 5.55
N GLU A 119 21.76 -4.35 6.82
CA GLU A 119 21.33 -5.69 7.27
C GLU A 119 19.82 -5.76 7.45
N GLY A 120 19.16 -6.73 6.81
CA GLY A 120 17.72 -6.93 6.97
C GLY A 120 16.99 -7.70 5.87
N HIS A 121 17.64 -7.98 4.73
CA HIS A 121 17.18 -9.04 3.82
C HIS A 121 17.48 -10.41 4.40
N ILE A 122 16.53 -11.33 4.28
CA ILE A 122 16.64 -12.70 4.81
C ILE A 122 17.45 -13.59 3.86
N TRP A 123 17.44 -13.24 2.57
CA TRP A 123 18.10 -13.95 1.49
C TRP A 123 18.93 -12.99 0.62
N ASP A 124 19.60 -13.54 -0.40
CA ASP A 124 20.50 -12.82 -1.29
C ASP A 124 19.88 -11.53 -1.85
N VAL A 125 20.67 -10.45 -1.88
CA VAL A 125 20.27 -9.18 -2.48
C VAL A 125 20.72 -9.17 -3.93
N TYR A 126 19.78 -9.07 -4.87
CA TYR A 126 20.08 -9.11 -6.30
C TYR A 126 20.30 -7.72 -6.91
N HIS A 127 19.72 -6.68 -6.30
CA HIS A 127 19.82 -5.34 -6.84
C HIS A 127 19.81 -4.29 -5.73
N CYS A 128 20.59 -3.22 -5.91
CA CYS A 128 20.51 -2.03 -5.09
C CYS A 128 20.66 -0.76 -5.95
N SER A 129 19.98 0.31 -5.55
CA SER A 129 20.05 1.60 -6.25
C SER A 129 19.87 2.74 -5.27
N PHE A 130 20.57 3.85 -5.51
CA PHE A 130 20.31 5.09 -4.80
C PHE A 130 19.16 5.84 -5.46
N PHE A 131 18.31 6.48 -4.65
CA PHE A 131 17.47 7.55 -5.16
C PHE A 131 18.33 8.71 -5.69
N PRO A 132 17.81 9.53 -6.63
CA PRO A 132 18.54 10.67 -7.17
C PRO A 132 19.04 11.67 -6.13
N SER A 133 18.41 11.72 -4.95
CA SER A 133 18.85 12.54 -3.81
C SER A 133 20.11 12.03 -3.12
N GLY A 134 20.52 10.77 -3.34
CA GLY A 134 21.65 10.13 -2.67
C GLY A 134 21.41 9.78 -1.19
N MET A 135 20.24 10.11 -0.66
CA MET A 135 19.89 9.95 0.76
C MET A 135 19.17 8.64 1.08
N VAL A 136 18.64 7.98 0.04
CA VAL A 136 17.82 6.77 0.19
C VAL A 136 18.37 5.70 -0.73
N VAL A 137 18.48 4.48 -0.21
CA VAL A 137 18.87 3.28 -0.97
C VAL A 137 17.65 2.38 -1.08
N LEU A 138 17.41 1.86 -2.28
CA LEU A 138 16.52 0.74 -2.54
C LEU A 138 17.34 -0.53 -2.65
N SER A 139 16.88 -1.61 -2.05
CA SER A 139 17.40 -2.94 -2.33
C SER A 139 16.27 -3.92 -2.60
N ALA A 140 16.52 -4.85 -3.51
CA ALA A 140 15.61 -5.94 -3.85
C ALA A 140 16.32 -7.27 -3.64
N GLY A 141 15.69 -8.19 -2.90
CA GLY A 141 16.27 -9.47 -2.52
C GLY A 141 15.41 -10.68 -2.89
N ALA A 142 16.03 -11.85 -2.79
CA ALA A 142 15.42 -13.18 -2.93
C ALA A 142 14.34 -13.48 -1.88
N ASP A 143 14.27 -12.66 -0.82
CA ASP A 143 13.19 -12.68 0.16
C ASP A 143 11.88 -12.08 -0.37
N MET A 144 11.81 -11.79 -1.68
CA MET A 144 10.67 -11.21 -2.40
C MET A 144 10.26 -9.84 -1.85
N GLN A 145 11.18 -9.15 -1.17
CA GLN A 145 10.95 -7.81 -0.62
C GLN A 145 11.81 -6.78 -1.34
N ILE A 146 11.26 -5.57 -1.43
CA ILE A 146 12.02 -4.35 -1.70
C ILE A 146 12.13 -3.62 -0.38
N LYS A 147 13.34 -3.28 0.04
CA LYS A 147 13.59 -2.51 1.27
C LYS A 147 14.09 -1.12 0.91
N ILE A 148 13.62 -0.16 1.68
CA ILE A 148 14.05 1.23 1.60
C ILE A 148 14.97 1.47 2.78
N TRP A 149 16.13 2.06 2.53
CA TRP A 149 17.12 2.35 3.56
C TRP A 149 17.44 3.82 3.55
N ALA A 150 17.60 4.39 4.73
CA ALA A 150 18.26 5.67 4.86
C ALA A 150 19.77 5.47 4.65
N ALA A 151 20.37 6.18 3.69
CA ALA A 151 21.78 5.99 3.29
C ALA A 151 22.78 6.41 4.37
N ASP A 152 22.38 7.31 5.26
CA ASP A 152 23.19 7.87 6.34
C ASP A 152 23.28 6.94 7.55
N THR A 153 22.16 6.33 7.92
CA THR A 153 21.99 5.50 9.13
C THR A 153 22.02 4.00 8.83
N GLY A 154 21.71 3.61 7.59
CA GLY A 154 21.61 2.21 7.17
C GLY A 154 20.42 1.45 7.75
N GLN A 155 19.41 2.15 8.28
CA GLN A 155 18.23 1.54 8.87
C GLN A 155 17.17 1.21 7.82
N ALA A 156 16.59 0.02 7.91
CA ALA A 156 15.46 -0.40 7.08
C ALA A 156 14.19 0.33 7.49
N VAL A 157 13.56 0.97 6.51
CA VAL A 157 12.23 1.56 6.60
C VAL A 157 11.24 0.50 6.09
N THR A 158 10.22 0.20 6.88
CA THR A 158 9.17 -0.77 6.54
C THR A 158 8.11 -0.15 5.63
N ASP A 159 7.81 1.12 5.84
CA ASP A 159 6.89 1.90 5.02
C ASP A 159 7.17 3.41 5.16
N ALA A 160 6.70 4.20 4.21
CA ALA A 160 6.87 5.66 4.23
C ALA A 160 5.65 6.37 3.63
N ALA A 161 5.29 7.50 4.23
CA ALA A 161 4.20 8.34 3.77
C ALA A 161 4.69 9.78 3.53
N VAL A 162 4.29 10.36 2.41
CA VAL A 162 4.67 11.72 2.01
C VAL A 162 3.65 12.70 2.56
N VAL A 163 4.13 13.80 3.15
CA VAL A 163 3.27 14.89 3.64
C VAL A 163 3.07 15.91 2.51
N ASP A 164 1.83 16.05 2.04
CA ASP A 164 1.42 16.93 0.93
C ASP A 164 2.38 16.90 -0.27
N ARG A 165 3.12 17.99 -0.51
CA ARG A 165 4.04 18.15 -1.63
C ARG A 165 5.43 17.53 -1.38
N GLY A 166 5.62 16.89 -0.24
CA GLY A 166 6.83 16.12 0.09
C GLY A 166 8.00 16.90 0.66
N LYS A 167 7.76 18.10 1.21
CA LYS A 167 8.78 18.77 2.04
C LYS A 167 9.06 17.96 3.31
N ASN A 168 8.02 17.33 3.87
CA ASN A 168 8.14 16.40 4.98
C ASN A 168 7.72 14.99 4.56
N ILE A 169 8.34 14.00 5.20
CA ILE A 169 7.99 12.60 5.05
C ILE A 169 7.93 11.95 6.41
N VAL A 170 7.09 10.93 6.56
CA VAL A 170 7.09 10.03 7.69
C VAL A 170 7.66 8.69 7.25
N SER A 171 8.57 8.14 8.06
CA SER A 171 9.06 6.78 7.89
C SER A 171 8.67 5.94 9.09
N VAL A 172 8.36 4.67 8.88
CA VAL A 172 8.20 3.69 9.96
C VAL A 172 9.20 2.56 9.83
N SER A 173 9.56 1.95 10.96
CA SER A 173 10.62 0.93 10.98
C SER A 173 10.30 -0.23 11.93
N LYS A 174 11.05 -1.32 11.75
CA LYS A 174 11.08 -2.47 12.66
C LYS A 174 11.64 -2.11 14.03
N ASP A 175 12.34 -0.98 14.18
CA ASP A 175 12.75 -0.50 15.51
C ASP A 175 11.55 0.01 16.34
N GLY A 176 10.34 0.01 15.79
CA GLY A 176 9.13 0.48 16.44
C GLY A 176 8.96 2.00 16.44
N SER A 177 9.82 2.73 15.72
CA SER A 177 9.71 4.18 15.60
C SER A 177 8.96 4.60 14.33
N ALA A 178 8.10 5.62 14.49
CA ALA A 178 7.59 6.44 13.41
C ALA A 178 8.26 7.82 13.53
N ARG A 179 8.91 8.28 12.46
CA ARG A 179 9.71 9.50 12.47
C ARG A 179 9.29 10.46 11.37
N LEU A 180 9.23 11.74 11.71
CA LEU A 180 8.97 12.84 10.79
C LEU A 180 10.28 13.49 10.38
N TRP A 181 10.47 13.69 9.08
CA TRP A 181 11.70 14.22 8.50
C TRP A 181 11.44 15.50 7.72
N ASP A 182 12.47 16.35 7.66
CA ASP A 182 12.56 17.43 6.69
C ASP A 182 13.45 16.99 5.52
N CYS A 183 12.88 16.91 4.32
CA CYS A 183 13.60 16.50 3.12
C CYS A 183 14.68 17.51 2.71
N GLY A 184 14.50 18.79 3.03
CA GLY A 184 15.43 19.84 2.64
C GLY A 184 16.78 19.75 3.37
N SER A 185 16.73 19.53 4.68
CA SER A 185 17.94 19.36 5.52
C SER A 185 18.29 17.90 5.83
N GLY A 186 17.46 16.94 5.43
CA GLY A 186 17.67 15.52 5.72
C GLY A 186 17.60 15.16 7.20
N SER A 187 17.05 16.05 8.03
CA SER A 187 17.08 15.93 9.49
C SER A 187 15.78 15.33 10.01
N CYS A 188 15.89 14.46 11.02
CA CYS A 188 14.75 13.98 11.79
C CYS A 188 14.23 15.13 12.66
N LEU A 189 12.98 15.57 12.42
CA LEU A 189 12.34 16.61 13.22
C LEU A 189 11.79 16.03 14.51
N HIS A 190 11.02 14.95 14.41
CA HIS A 190 10.29 14.35 15.54
C HIS A 190 10.22 12.84 15.44
N VAL A 191 10.21 12.18 16.61
CA VAL A 191 9.78 10.78 16.75
C VAL A 191 8.31 10.81 17.17
N LEU A 192 7.42 10.58 16.20
CA LEU A 192 5.96 10.70 16.37
C LEU A 192 5.38 9.57 17.22
N SER A 193 6.00 8.39 17.17
CA SER A 193 5.62 7.26 18.00
C SER A 193 6.83 6.36 18.22
N LYS A 194 6.94 5.78 19.41
CA LYS A 194 7.90 4.72 19.73
C LYS A 194 7.14 3.60 20.43
N GLU A 195 7.04 2.46 19.76
CA GLU A 195 6.42 1.25 20.28
C GLU A 195 7.52 0.22 20.61
N ASN A 196 7.20 -0.76 21.46
CA ASN A 196 8.11 -1.85 21.83
C ASN A 196 8.16 -2.98 20.77
N GLY A 197 7.58 -2.78 19.60
CA GLY A 197 7.53 -3.75 18.52
C GLY A 197 7.45 -3.09 17.15
N ASN A 198 7.62 -3.89 16.10
CA ASN A 198 7.75 -3.41 14.74
C ASN A 198 6.50 -2.64 14.29
N ILE A 199 6.71 -1.56 13.55
CA ILE A 199 5.64 -0.90 12.79
C ILE A 199 5.73 -1.40 11.35
N ASN A 200 4.66 -2.02 10.87
CA ASN A 200 4.62 -2.69 9.57
C ASN A 200 4.22 -1.75 8.43
N CYS A 201 3.31 -0.81 8.70
CA CYS A 201 2.74 0.06 7.69
C CYS A 201 2.36 1.43 8.27
N CYS A 202 2.27 2.42 7.38
CA CYS A 202 1.76 3.73 7.72
C CYS A 202 0.94 4.35 6.59
N ALA A 203 -0.01 5.23 6.95
CA ALA A 203 -0.73 6.03 5.98
C ALA A 203 -1.00 7.43 6.55
N ILE A 204 -1.03 8.45 5.70
CA ILE A 204 -1.32 9.83 6.09
C ILE A 204 -2.46 10.35 5.22
N SER A 205 -3.44 10.99 5.84
CA SER A 205 -4.49 11.73 5.15
C SER A 205 -4.97 12.91 6.00
N PRO A 206 -5.45 14.02 5.39
CA PRO A 206 -6.34 14.93 6.09
C PRO A 206 -7.60 14.19 6.56
N VAL A 207 -8.11 14.57 7.73
CA VAL A 207 -9.30 13.97 8.34
C VAL A 207 -10.22 15.04 8.92
N ASP A 208 -11.51 14.72 9.05
CA ASP A 208 -12.54 15.65 9.56
C ASP A 208 -12.79 15.47 11.08
N ILE A 209 -11.90 14.76 11.76
CA ILE A 209 -11.95 14.53 13.20
C ILE A 209 -10.91 15.40 13.91
N ASP A 210 -11.14 15.66 15.20
CA ASP A 210 -10.14 16.34 16.02
C ASP A 210 -8.87 15.47 16.12
N VAL A 211 -7.77 16.03 15.62
CA VAL A 211 -6.41 15.44 15.65
C VAL A 211 -5.55 16.04 16.76
N GLY A 212 -6.16 16.74 17.70
CA GLY A 212 -5.50 17.35 18.84
C GLY A 212 -4.82 18.67 18.48
N VAL A 213 -4.43 19.40 19.53
CA VAL A 213 -3.74 20.68 19.42
C VAL A 213 -2.27 20.46 19.80
N PRO A 214 -1.31 21.00 19.04
CA PRO A 214 0.10 20.88 19.38
C PRO A 214 0.42 21.60 20.70
N GLU A 215 1.17 20.93 21.58
CA GLU A 215 1.61 21.51 22.86
C GLU A 215 2.62 22.64 22.68
N ASN A 216 3.40 22.58 21.61
CA ASN A 216 4.40 23.57 21.24
C ASN A 216 4.10 24.11 19.84
N PRO A 217 4.49 25.35 19.51
CA PRO A 217 4.34 25.86 18.16
C PRO A 217 5.04 24.93 17.16
N PRO A 218 4.41 24.65 15.99
CA PRO A 218 5.01 23.79 14.98
C PRO A 218 6.38 24.31 14.54
N ASN A 219 7.30 23.40 14.29
CA ASN A 219 8.62 23.76 13.77
C ASN A 219 8.46 24.42 12.39
N GLU A 220 9.19 25.50 12.08
CA GLU A 220 9.14 26.15 10.75
C GLU A 220 9.49 25.20 9.58
N LYS A 221 10.21 24.11 9.90
CA LYS A 221 10.55 23.04 8.95
C LYS A 221 9.42 22.03 8.73
N GLU A 222 8.43 22.00 9.61
CA GLU A 222 7.25 21.16 9.52
C GLU A 222 6.17 21.90 8.72
N VAL A 223 5.78 21.35 7.56
CA VAL A 223 4.88 22.01 6.62
C VAL A 223 3.80 21.04 6.18
N GLY A 224 2.55 21.49 6.23
CA GLY A 224 1.40 20.70 5.78
C GLY A 224 1.09 19.52 6.69
N THR A 225 1.34 19.62 8.00
CA THR A 225 0.97 18.57 8.96
C THR A 225 -0.38 18.80 9.63
N GLU A 226 -0.91 20.02 9.51
CA GLU A 226 -2.18 20.45 10.09
C GLU A 226 -3.38 19.64 9.59
N GLY A 227 -4.26 19.25 10.51
CA GLY A 227 -5.48 18.49 10.21
C GLY A 227 -5.23 17.07 9.66
N LYS A 228 -3.99 16.57 9.70
CA LYS A 228 -3.65 15.24 9.20
C LYS A 228 -3.51 14.22 10.32
N LEU A 229 -3.99 13.01 10.03
CA LEU A 229 -3.82 11.85 10.88
C LEU A 229 -2.84 10.88 10.24
N LEU A 230 -1.89 10.42 11.04
CA LEU A 230 -1.00 9.32 10.73
C LEU A 230 -1.57 8.02 11.32
N LEU A 231 -1.84 7.04 10.46
CA LEU A 231 -2.14 5.67 10.86
C LEU A 231 -0.85 4.86 10.95
N LEU A 232 -0.75 4.03 11.98
CA LEU A 232 0.35 3.11 12.21
C LEU A 232 -0.21 1.72 12.49
N GLY A 233 0.18 0.74 11.69
CA GLY A 233 -0.09 -0.67 11.96
C GLY A 233 1.14 -1.36 12.54
N SER A 234 0.99 -2.03 13.68
CA SER A 234 2.09 -2.73 14.35
C SER A 234 1.96 -4.24 14.31
N GLU A 235 3.10 -4.92 14.30
CA GLU A 235 3.22 -6.37 14.47
C GLU A 235 2.65 -6.84 15.82
N SER A 236 2.64 -5.97 16.84
CA SER A 236 2.00 -6.25 18.14
C SER A 236 0.46 -6.22 18.10
N GLY A 237 -0.13 -6.05 16.92
CA GLY A 237 -1.58 -6.09 16.72
C GLY A 237 -2.28 -4.77 17.06
N PHE A 238 -1.57 -3.65 17.08
CA PHE A 238 -2.20 -2.35 17.27
C PHE A 238 -2.39 -1.62 15.95
N LEU A 239 -3.58 -1.03 15.78
CA LEU A 239 -3.77 0.11 14.90
C LEU A 239 -3.79 1.38 15.75
N LYS A 240 -2.90 2.33 15.44
CA LYS A 240 -2.77 3.59 16.18
C LYS A 240 -2.98 4.77 15.23
N GLY A 241 -3.76 5.75 15.68
CA GLY A 241 -3.90 7.04 15.03
C GLY A 241 -3.14 8.11 15.82
N VAL A 242 -2.23 8.82 15.15
CA VAL A 242 -1.43 9.90 15.73
C VAL A 242 -1.72 11.19 14.96
N GLY A 243 -2.04 12.28 15.66
CA GLY A 243 -2.19 13.58 15.02
C GLY A 243 -0.83 14.07 14.54
N LEU A 244 -0.71 14.37 13.26
CA LEU A 244 0.60 14.58 12.66
C LEU A 244 1.27 15.87 13.17
N GLN A 245 0.50 16.93 13.40
CA GLN A 245 0.98 18.18 13.97
C GLN A 245 0.97 18.18 15.51
N SER A 246 -0.04 17.57 16.13
CA SER A 246 -0.17 17.54 17.59
C SER A 246 0.82 16.58 18.25
N HIS A 247 1.32 15.60 17.49
CA HIS A 247 2.13 14.47 17.96
C HIS A 247 1.42 13.59 19.02
N GLN A 248 0.12 13.81 19.23
CA GLN A 248 -0.65 13.10 20.24
C GLN A 248 -1.23 11.81 19.65
N GLN A 249 -1.26 10.76 20.48
CA GLN A 249 -2.03 9.57 20.17
C GLN A 249 -3.51 9.90 20.28
N ILE A 250 -4.22 9.84 19.17
CA ILE A 250 -5.64 10.16 19.11
C ILE A 250 -6.50 8.92 19.40
N PHE A 251 -6.06 7.76 18.93
CA PHE A 251 -6.64 6.47 19.33
C PHE A 251 -5.63 5.33 19.21
N LYS A 252 -5.94 4.23 19.90
CA LYS A 252 -5.22 2.96 19.79
C LYS A 252 -6.23 1.82 19.87
N HIS A 253 -6.27 0.98 18.85
CA HIS A 253 -7.17 -0.17 18.75
C HIS A 253 -6.33 -1.46 18.79
N GLN A 254 -6.67 -2.37 19.70
CA GLN A 254 -6.03 -3.68 19.83
C GLN A 254 -6.76 -4.69 18.95
N CYS A 255 -6.01 -5.39 18.12
CA CYS A 255 -6.44 -6.52 17.32
C CYS A 255 -5.88 -7.82 17.92
N GLU A 256 -6.51 -8.95 17.61
CA GLU A 256 -6.03 -10.27 18.01
C GLU A 256 -4.76 -10.71 17.27
N SER A 257 -4.43 -10.03 16.17
CA SER A 257 -3.35 -10.38 15.26
C SER A 257 -2.63 -9.14 14.73
N ALA A 258 -1.39 -9.31 14.27
CA ALA A 258 -0.57 -8.26 13.68
C ALA A 258 -1.31 -7.47 12.58
N VAL A 259 -1.18 -6.15 12.60
CA VAL A 259 -1.69 -5.28 11.53
C VAL A 259 -0.59 -5.14 10.48
N ASN A 260 -0.89 -5.53 9.24
CA ASN A 260 0.10 -5.58 8.16
C ASN A 260 0.01 -4.40 7.21
N CYS A 261 -1.20 -3.89 6.98
CA CYS A 261 -1.45 -2.77 6.10
C CYS A 261 -2.61 -1.93 6.63
N CYS A 262 -2.57 -0.62 6.37
CA CYS A 262 -3.65 0.31 6.68
C CYS A 262 -3.76 1.35 5.57
N CYS A 263 -4.98 1.82 5.30
CA CYS A 263 -5.23 2.90 4.36
C CYS A 263 -6.45 3.73 4.78
N PHE A 264 -6.50 4.97 4.32
CA PHE A 264 -7.70 5.79 4.42
C PHE A 264 -8.64 5.48 3.26
N ILE A 265 -9.92 5.30 3.57
CA ILE A 265 -10.98 5.22 2.56
C ILE A 265 -11.58 6.61 2.33
N SER A 266 -11.71 7.38 3.41
CA SER A 266 -12.20 8.76 3.40
C SER A 266 -11.58 9.57 4.54
N SER A 267 -11.93 10.85 4.64
CA SER A 267 -11.57 11.73 5.77
C SER A 267 -12.12 11.25 7.13
N THR A 268 -12.99 10.24 7.14
CA THR A 268 -13.70 9.75 8.33
C THR A 268 -13.63 8.23 8.50
N SER A 269 -13.04 7.50 7.56
CA SER A 269 -13.01 6.04 7.62
C SER A 269 -11.71 5.46 7.11
N VAL A 270 -11.29 4.38 7.75
CA VAL A 270 -10.02 3.70 7.48
C VAL A 270 -10.25 2.21 7.32
N ALA A 271 -9.44 1.58 6.48
CA ALA A 271 -9.37 0.14 6.38
C ALA A 271 -7.99 -0.36 6.82
N PHE A 272 -7.95 -1.54 7.41
CA PHE A 272 -6.68 -2.20 7.72
C PHE A 272 -6.80 -3.71 7.66
N GLY A 273 -5.72 -4.36 7.24
CA GLY A 273 -5.62 -5.81 7.11
C GLY A 273 -4.77 -6.40 8.23
N THR A 274 -5.24 -7.50 8.81
CA THR A 274 -4.53 -8.26 9.84
C THR A 274 -3.98 -9.58 9.30
N GLN A 275 -2.91 -10.08 9.93
CA GLN A 275 -2.21 -11.32 9.52
C GLN A 275 -3.10 -12.57 9.50
N ASP A 276 -4.21 -12.58 10.25
CA ASP A 276 -5.22 -13.65 10.22
C ASP A 276 -6.15 -13.60 8.98
N GLY A 277 -5.89 -12.69 8.05
CA GLY A 277 -6.64 -12.55 6.80
C GLY A 277 -7.94 -11.74 6.92
N LYS A 278 -8.21 -11.12 8.08
CA LYS A 278 -9.35 -10.22 8.25
C LYS A 278 -9.02 -8.83 7.70
N VAL A 279 -10.03 -8.18 7.13
CA VAL A 279 -10.00 -6.76 6.74
C VAL A 279 -11.03 -6.04 7.58
N TRP A 280 -10.59 -4.99 8.25
CA TRP A 280 -11.40 -4.20 9.16
C TRP A 280 -11.74 -2.87 8.52
N LEU A 281 -12.96 -2.40 8.76
CA LEU A 281 -13.42 -1.06 8.43
C LEU A 281 -13.69 -0.33 9.73
N PHE A 282 -13.06 0.81 9.92
CA PHE A 282 -13.11 1.57 11.16
C PHE A 282 -13.54 3.02 10.88
N ASP A 283 -14.65 3.44 11.49
CA ASP A 283 -15.10 4.83 11.44
C ASP A 283 -14.38 5.63 12.52
N LEU A 284 -13.67 6.68 12.11
CA LEU A 284 -12.88 7.54 12.98
C LEU A 284 -13.74 8.40 13.92
N ARG A 285 -15.04 8.57 13.62
CA ARG A 285 -15.98 9.39 14.40
C ARG A 285 -16.64 8.61 15.54
N ALA A 286 -16.73 7.29 15.43
CA ALA A 286 -17.44 6.42 16.37
C ALA A 286 -16.65 6.15 17.66
N ARG A 287 -15.87 7.12 18.12
CA ARG A 287 -15.05 7.01 19.34
C ARG A 287 -15.90 6.96 20.59
#